data_AF-A0AA43T6H0-F1
#
_entry.id   AF-A0AA43T6H0-F1
#
_cell.length_a   1.000
_cell.length_b   1.000
_cell.length_c   1.000
_cell.angle_alpha   90.00
_cell.angle_beta   90.00
_cell.angle_gamma   90.00
#
_symmetry.space_group_name_H-M   'P 1'
#
loop_
_entity.id
_entity.type
_entity.pdbx_description
1 polymer ?
#
loop_
_entity_poly.entity_id
_entity_poly.type
_entity_poly.pdbx_seq_one_letter_code
_entity_poly.pdbx_strand_id
1 'polypeptide(L)' 'MRINFDSKDVVFAIKAESEEEKTALKTSAPAICGLIIDFFNGEVQEMKVAKE' A
#
# COMPACT_ATOMS: atom_id res chain seq x y z
N MET A 1 3.02 6.45 12.21
CA MET A 1 4.12 5.66 11.62
C MET A 1 4.62 6.39 10.39
N ARG A 2 5.90 6.79 10.36
CA ARG A 2 6.50 7.54 9.25
C ARG A 2 7.18 6.49 8.36
N ILE A 3 6.58 6.15 7.23
CA ILE A 3 7.14 5.16 6.29
C ILE A 3 8.08 5.93 5.36
N ASN A 4 9.38 5.63 5.38
CA ASN A 4 10.35 6.23 4.47
C ASN A 4 10.34 5.46 3.14
N PHE A 5 10.08 6.18 2.05
CA PHE A 5 9.90 5.61 0.70
C PHE A 5 11.17 5.84 -0.14
N ASP A 6 12.17 4.96 -0.01
CA ASP A 6 13.42 5.01 -0.80
C ASP A 6 13.76 3.60 -1.32
N SER A 7 13.15 3.17 -2.43
CA SER A 7 13.57 1.93 -3.13
C SER A 7 13.57 2.15 -4.64
N LYS A 8 14.73 1.90 -5.26
CA LYS A 8 14.95 1.98 -6.72
C LYS A 8 14.26 0.84 -7.49
N ASP A 9 13.96 -0.26 -6.83
CA ASP A 9 13.47 -1.50 -7.46
C ASP A 9 11.97 -1.73 -7.25
N VAL A 10 11.25 -0.75 -6.69
CA VAL A 10 9.79 -0.80 -6.41
C VAL A 10 9.39 -1.90 -5.40
N VAL A 11 10.34 -2.75 -4.97
CA VAL A 11 10.18 -3.72 -3.89
C VAL A 11 10.60 -3.06 -2.58
N PHE A 12 9.66 -2.94 -1.63
CA PHE A 12 9.89 -2.30 -0.34
C PHE A 12 9.84 -3.33 0.79
N ALA A 13 10.92 -3.44 1.55
CA ALA A 13 10.94 -4.16 2.81
C ALA A 13 10.61 -3.19 3.95
N ILE A 14 9.40 -3.29 4.54
CA ILE A 14 9.06 -2.55 5.75
C ILE A 14 9.60 -3.33 6.94
N LYS A 15 10.65 -2.81 7.58
CA LYS A 15 11.22 -3.39 8.80
C LYS A 15 10.63 -2.66 10.01
N ALA A 16 9.96 -3.39 10.90
CA ALA A 16 9.56 -2.86 12.19
C ALA A 16 10.76 -2.84 13.13
N GLU A 17 10.96 -1.74 13.86
CA GLU A 17 12.08 -1.58 14.80
C GLU A 17 11.73 -2.11 16.21
N SER A 18 10.44 -2.38 16.47
CA SER A 18 9.93 -2.89 17.74
C SER A 18 8.78 -3.91 17.55
N GLU A 19 8.50 -4.73 18.58
CA GLU A 19 7.37 -5.67 18.55
C GLU A 19 6.00 -4.96 18.51
N GLU A 20 5.91 -3.74 19.06
CA GLU A 20 4.70 -2.91 19.02
C GLU A 20 4.43 -2.40 17.59
N GLU A 21 5.46 -1.90 16.90
CA GLU A 21 5.37 -1.50 15.49
C GLU A 21 5.09 -2.68 14.56
N LYS A 22 5.65 -3.85 14.85
CA LYS A 22 5.36 -5.09 14.10
C LYS A 22 3.90 -5.50 14.25
N THR A 23 3.34 -5.34 15.45
CA THR A 23 1.92 -5.59 15.71
C THR A 23 1.05 -4.58 14.97
N ALA A 24 1.37 -3.29 15.06
CA ALA A 24 0.66 -2.25 14.31
C ALA A 24 0.74 -2.44 12.78
N LEU A 25 1.89 -2.87 12.26
CA LEU A 25 2.07 -3.18 10.84
C LEU A 25 1.21 -4.36 10.39
N LYS A 26 1.15 -5.44 11.20
CA LYS A 26 0.29 -6.58 10.91
C LYS A 26 -1.20 -6.22 10.96
N THR A 27 -1.61 -5.42 11.94
CA THR A 27 -3.00 -5.00 12.09
C THR A 27 -3.44 -4.00 11.01
N SER A 28 -2.51 -3.20 10.48
CA SER A 28 -2.79 -2.23 9.41
C SER A 28 -2.78 -2.84 8.00
N ALA A 29 -2.22 -4.04 7.82
CA ALA A 29 -2.13 -4.70 6.51
C ALA A 29 -3.48 -4.80 5.75
N PRO A 30 -4.61 -5.20 6.37
CA PRO A 30 -5.89 -5.24 5.66
C PRO A 30 -6.37 -3.87 5.16
N ALA A 31 -6.17 -2.81 5.94
CA ALA A 31 -6.54 -1.45 5.55
C ALA A 31 -5.64 -0.94 4.40
N ILE A 32 -4.35 -1.22 4.46
CA ILE A 32 -3.41 -0.89 3.38
C ILE A 32 -3.78 -1.62 2.09
N CYS A 33 -4.12 -2.92 2.16
CA CYS A 33 -4.59 -3.67 1.00
C CYS A 33 -5.89 -3.09 0.42
N GLY A 34 -6.83 -2.66 1.27
CA GLY A 34 -8.05 -1.98 0.83
C GLY A 34 -7.76 -0.73 0.00
N LEU A 35 -6.88 0.15 0.50
CA LEU A 35 -6.48 1.36 -0.21
C LEU A 35 -5.82 1.08 -1.57
N ILE A 36 -5.00 0.03 -1.65
CA ILE A 36 -4.37 -0.40 -2.91
C ILE A 36 -5.41 -0.91 -3.91
N ILE A 37 -6.38 -1.71 -3.43
CA ILE A 37 -7.46 -2.23 -4.28
C ILE A 37 -8.34 -1.09 -4.79
N ASP A 38 -8.69 -0.13 -3.94
CA ASP A 38 -9.50 1.04 -4.33
C ASP A 38 -8.78 1.88 -5.38
N PHE A 39 -7.46 2.07 -5.24
CA PHE A 39 -6.64 2.75 -6.24
C PHE A 39 -6.70 2.06 -7.61
N PHE A 40 -6.47 0.75 -7.67
CA PHE A 40 -6.54 0.00 -8.93
C PHE A 40 -7.95 -0.06 -9.51
N ASN A 41 -8.98 -0.16 -8.68
CA ASN A 41 -10.37 -0.13 -9.14
C ASN A 41 -10.71 1.23 -9.76
N GLY A 42 -10.26 2.33 -9.15
CA GLY A 42 -10.38 3.68 -9.71
C GLY A 42 -9.68 3.79 -11.06
N GLU A 43 -8.41 3.40 -11.14
CA GLU A 43 -7.65 3.44 -12.41
C GLU A 43 -8.28 2.57 -13.51
N VAL A 44 -8.77 1.37 -13.16
CA VAL A 44 -9.49 0.50 -14.11
C VAL A 44 -10.81 1.12 -14.56
N GLN A 45 -11.52 1.81 -13.68
CA GLN A 45 -12.73 2.54 -14.06
C GLN A 45 -12.40 3.72 -14.97
N GLU A 46 -11.39 4.53 -14.66
CA GLU A 46 -10.95 5.65 -15.50
C GLU A 46 -10.43 5.18 -16.87
N MET A 47 -9.67 4.08 -16.93
CA MET A 47 -9.20 3.50 -18.19
C MET A 47 -10.33 2.91 -19.04
N LYS A 48 -11.41 2.43 -18.41
CA LYS A 48 -12.63 2.00 -19.13
C LYS A 48 -13.40 3.19 -19.69
N VAL A 49 -13.53 4.28 -18.93
CA VAL A 49 -14.21 5.51 -19.38
C VAL A 49 -13.46 6.19 -20.53
N ALA A 50 -12.13 6.19 -20.52
CA ALA A 50 -11.33 6.80 -21.58
C ALA A 50 -11.30 6.02 -22.91
N LYS A 51 -11.82 4.78 -22.93
CA LYS A 51 -11.86 3.92 -24.12
C LYS A 51 -13.23 3.89 -24.81
N GLU A 52 -14.26 4.54 -24.24
CA GLU A 52 -15.61 4.64 -24.83
C GLU A 52 -15.76 5.91 -25.69
#